data_AF-A0A925CDH2-F1
#
_entry.id   AF-A0A925CDH2-F1
#
_cell.length_a   1.000
_cell.length_b   1.000
_cell.length_c   1.000
_cell.angle_alpha   90.00
_cell.angle_beta   90.00
_cell.angle_gamma   90.00
#
_symmetry.space_group_name_H-M   'P 1'
#
loop_
_entity.id
_entity.type
_entity.pdbx_description
1 polymer ?
#
loop_
_entity_poly.entity_id
_entity_poly.type
_entity_poly.pdbx_seq_one_letter_code
_entity_poly.pdbx_strand_id
1 'polypeptide(L)'
;LAAGVLTRAGDAASQIARFIVAAQIAGVALTTDQAVLAGTVYFVIGTFAPTGSLGVREAGTAGALAFMSSEQFAVVVLMVSASEIAVSLAGAGLGVVWLWGLSPRPGGGRRERGTAQPLAD
;
A
#
# COMPACT_ATOMS: atom_id res chain seq x y z
N LEU A 1 -1.39 -19.29 -14.72
CA LEU A 1 -0.25 -19.64 -13.82
C LEU A 1 1.00 -18.81 -14.14
N ALA A 2 1.56 -18.89 -15.35
CA ALA A 2 2.78 -18.13 -15.71
C ALA A 2 2.67 -16.61 -15.51
N ALA A 3 1.59 -15.98 -15.97
CA ALA A 3 1.37 -14.54 -15.81
C ALA A 3 1.36 -14.09 -14.33
N GLY A 4 0.71 -14.87 -13.45
CA GLY A 4 0.66 -14.55 -12.02
C GLY A 4 2.03 -14.63 -11.35
N VAL A 5 2.85 -15.62 -11.72
CA VAL A 5 4.23 -15.74 -11.22
C VAL A 5 5.07 -14.55 -11.67
N LEU A 6 4.95 -14.13 -12.93
CA LEU A 6 5.67 -12.97 -13.46
C LEU A 6 5.26 -11.67 -12.77
N THR A 7 3.95 -11.46 -12.52
CA THR A 7 3.49 -10.29 -11.77
C THR A 7 4.05 -10.27 -10.35
N ARG A 8 4.12 -11.43 -9.68
CA ARG A 8 4.68 -11.54 -8.33
C ARG A 8 6.20 -11.32 -8.30
N ALA A 9 6.92 -11.85 -9.28
CA ALA A 9 8.35 -11.60 -9.43
C ALA A 9 8.62 -10.12 -9.69
N GLY A 10 7.79 -9.46 -10.51
CA GLY A 10 7.86 -8.02 -10.76
C GLY A 10 7.61 -7.19 -9.50
N ASP A 11 6.63 -7.57 -8.68
CA ASP A 11 6.36 -6.88 -7.41
C ASP A 11 7.53 -7.02 -6.42
N ALA A 12 8.08 -8.24 -6.28
CA ALA A 12 9.27 -8.45 -5.46
C ALA A 12 10.49 -7.64 -5.97
N ALA A 13 10.73 -7.63 -7.28
CA ALA A 13 11.80 -6.84 -7.90
C ALA A 13 11.61 -5.32 -7.66
N SER A 14 10.38 -4.84 -7.72
CA SER A 14 10.02 -3.46 -7.39
C SER A 14 10.35 -3.13 -5.93
N GLN A 15 10.06 -4.04 -4.98
CA GLN A 15 10.43 -3.83 -3.57
C GLN A 15 11.94 -3.76 -3.39
N ILE A 16 12.71 -4.64 -4.03
CA ILE A 16 14.18 -4.62 -3.98
C ILE A 16 14.72 -3.29 -4.52
N ALA A 17 14.22 -2.84 -5.68
CA ALA A 17 14.64 -1.58 -6.29
C ALA A 17 14.37 -0.38 -5.38
N ARG A 18 13.24 -0.36 -4.66
CA ARG A 18 12.92 0.70 -3.69
C ARG A 18 13.92 0.78 -2.56
N PHE A 19 14.37 -0.36 -2.02
CA PHE A 19 15.40 -0.38 -0.98
C PHE A 19 16.74 0.16 -1.48
N ILE A 20 17.13 -0.17 -2.72
CA ILE A 20 18.34 0.39 -3.34
C ILE A 20 18.24 1.91 -3.46
N VAL A 21 17.14 2.41 -3.99
CA VAL A 21 16.91 3.86 -4.16
C VAL A 21 16.86 4.57 -2.81
N ALA A 22 16.15 4.02 -1.82
CA ALA A 22 16.09 4.60 -0.48
C ALA A 22 17.46 4.65 0.20
N ALA A 23 18.27 3.59 0.08
CA ALA A 23 19.63 3.57 0.61
C ALA A 23 20.53 4.63 -0.04
N GLN A 24 20.42 4.81 -1.37
CA GLN A 24 21.14 5.86 -2.09
C GLN A 24 20.73 7.26 -1.63
N ILE A 25 19.44 7.51 -1.43
CA ILE A 25 18.95 8.81 -0.95
C ILE A 25 19.38 9.06 0.51
N ALA A 26 19.34 8.03 1.36
CA ALA A 26 19.75 8.12 2.75
C ALA A 26 21.27 8.14 2.96
N GLY A 27 22.07 7.95 1.91
CA GLY A 27 23.53 7.86 2.01
C GLY A 27 24.02 6.62 2.77
N VAL A 28 23.22 5.55 2.83
CA VAL A 28 23.53 4.33 3.57
C VAL A 28 24.13 3.30 2.60
N ALA A 29 25.27 2.71 3.00
CA ALA A 29 25.88 1.63 2.23
C ALA A 29 25.05 0.33 2.38
N LEU A 30 24.28 0.02 1.34
CA LEU A 30 23.49 -1.21 1.24
C LEU A 30 24.04 -2.04 0.07
N THR A 31 24.51 -3.25 0.34
CA THR A 31 24.93 -4.17 -0.73
C THR A 31 23.71 -4.69 -1.48
N THR A 32 23.91 -5.17 -2.72
CA THR A 32 22.84 -5.78 -3.51
C THR A 32 22.20 -6.95 -2.78
N ASP A 33 22.99 -7.80 -2.12
CA ASP A 33 22.48 -8.95 -1.36
C ASP A 33 21.60 -8.53 -0.19
N GLN A 34 21.98 -7.45 0.52
CA GLN A 34 21.17 -6.87 1.59
C GLN A 34 19.87 -6.26 1.04
N ALA A 35 19.91 -5.60 -0.11
CA ALA A 35 18.71 -5.06 -0.76
C ALA A 35 17.75 -6.17 -1.22
N VAL A 36 18.28 -7.26 -1.77
CA VAL A 36 17.51 -8.44 -2.15
C VAL A 36 16.86 -9.06 -0.93
N LEU A 37 17.61 -9.27 0.15
CA LEU A 37 17.09 -9.80 1.40
C LEU A 37 15.99 -8.90 1.98
N ALA A 38 16.27 -7.60 2.12
CA ALA A 38 15.34 -6.61 2.67
C ALA A 38 14.05 -6.55 1.85
N GLY A 39 14.16 -6.39 0.53
CA GLY A 39 13.01 -6.32 -0.37
C GLY A 39 12.18 -7.59 -0.36
N THR A 40 12.82 -8.76 -0.30
CA THR A 40 12.13 -10.05 -0.25
C THR A 40 11.42 -10.26 1.09
N VAL A 41 12.08 -9.97 2.22
CA VAL A 41 11.46 -10.04 3.54
C VAL A 41 10.27 -9.09 3.62
N TYR A 42 10.44 -7.85 3.16
CA TYR A 42 9.40 -6.83 3.15
C TYR A 42 8.20 -7.22 2.26
N PHE A 43 8.44 -7.86 1.12
CA PHE A 43 7.42 -8.41 0.23
C PHE A 43 6.67 -9.60 0.86
N VAL A 44 7.40 -10.55 1.45
CA VAL A 44 6.84 -11.74 2.10
C VAL A 44 5.95 -11.35 3.27
N ILE A 45 6.45 -10.50 4.18
CA ILE A 45 5.65 -10.02 5.32
C ILE A 45 4.40 -9.29 4.81
N GLY A 46 4.54 -8.43 3.81
CA GLY A 46 3.39 -7.74 3.20
C GLY A 46 2.35 -8.68 2.58
N THR A 47 2.79 -9.82 2.05
CA THR A 47 1.89 -10.83 1.48
C THR A 47 1.11 -11.59 2.55
N PHE A 48 1.73 -11.88 3.70
CA PHE A 48 1.10 -12.66 4.79
C PHE A 48 0.36 -11.80 5.82
N ALA A 49 0.63 -10.50 5.90
CA ALA A 49 -0.03 -9.57 6.82
C ALA A 49 -0.80 -8.50 6.03
N PRO A 50 -2.05 -8.76 5.60
CA PRO A 50 -2.83 -7.80 4.80
C PRO A 50 -3.36 -6.61 5.63
N THR A 51 -3.44 -6.74 6.96
CA THR A 51 -3.94 -5.70 7.88
C THR A 51 -2.96 -5.46 9.02
N GLY A 52 -2.69 -4.19 9.36
CA GLY A 52 -1.76 -3.84 10.45
C GLY A 52 -0.28 -4.09 10.13
N SER A 53 0.06 -4.15 8.84
CA SER A 53 1.36 -4.62 8.34
C SER A 53 2.51 -3.67 8.59
N LEU A 54 2.24 -2.38 8.84
CA LEU A 54 3.27 -1.36 8.85
C LEU A 54 4.35 -1.64 9.90
N GLY A 55 3.94 -1.83 11.16
CA GLY A 55 4.86 -2.13 12.25
C GLY A 55 5.54 -3.50 12.11
N VAL A 56 4.84 -4.51 11.58
CA VAL A 56 5.40 -5.87 11.41
C VAL A 56 6.41 -5.91 10.26
N ARG A 57 6.16 -5.18 9.17
CA ARG A 57 7.09 -5.09 8.03
C ARG A 57 8.31 -4.29 8.40
N GLU A 58 8.16 -3.18 9.12
CA GLU A 58 9.27 -2.38 9.59
C GLU A 58 10.14 -3.15 10.58
N ALA A 59 9.53 -3.67 11.66
CA ALA A 59 10.26 -4.41 12.69
C ALA A 59 10.83 -5.72 12.18
N GLY A 60 10.09 -6.45 11.33
CA GLY A 60 10.56 -7.72 10.75
C GLY A 60 11.71 -7.53 9.77
N THR A 61 11.65 -6.50 8.92
CA THR A 61 12.72 -6.21 7.95
C THR A 61 13.95 -5.61 8.64
N ALA A 62 13.75 -4.65 9.56
CA ALA A 62 14.83 -4.10 10.37
C ALA A 62 15.47 -5.19 11.24
N GLY A 63 14.67 -6.07 11.85
CA GLY A 63 15.15 -7.21 12.63
C GLY A 63 15.98 -8.19 11.78
N ALA A 64 15.49 -8.55 10.58
CA ALA A 64 16.24 -9.39 9.64
C ALA A 64 17.59 -8.77 9.25
N LEU A 65 17.64 -7.46 9.05
CA LEU A 65 18.85 -6.72 8.70
C LEU A 65 19.76 -6.43 9.91
N ALA A 66 19.21 -6.36 11.13
CA ALA A 66 19.96 -6.16 12.36
C ALA A 66 20.87 -7.36 12.66
N PHE A 67 20.49 -8.58 12.25
CA PHE A 67 21.38 -9.75 12.27
C PHE A 67 22.63 -9.57 11.38
N MET A 68 22.64 -8.58 10.49
CA MET A 68 23.78 -8.21 9.64
C MET A 68 24.55 -6.98 10.15
N SER A 69 24.33 -6.57 11.41
CA SER A 69 25.08 -5.52 12.14
C SER A 69 25.04 -4.12 11.52
N SER A 70 23.86 -3.62 11.17
CA SER A 70 23.71 -2.27 10.62
C SER A 70 22.44 -1.58 11.13
N GLU A 71 22.61 -0.76 12.17
CA GLU A 71 21.56 0.10 12.72
C GLU A 71 21.09 1.15 11.70
N GLN A 72 21.93 1.50 10.73
CA GLN A 72 21.65 2.48 9.68
C GLN A 72 20.54 2.03 8.74
N PHE A 73 20.22 0.72 8.70
CA PHE A 73 19.15 0.19 7.86
C PHE A 73 17.74 0.53 8.35
N ALA A 74 17.56 0.89 9.62
CA ALA A 74 16.27 1.32 10.13
C ALA A 74 15.76 2.56 9.36
N VAL A 75 16.64 3.51 9.06
CA VAL A 75 16.30 4.72 8.29
C VAL A 75 15.83 4.36 6.87
N VAL A 76 16.51 3.41 6.22
CA VAL A 76 16.13 2.95 4.87
C VAL A 76 14.76 2.29 4.89
N VAL A 77 14.51 1.38 5.84
CA VAL A 77 13.22 0.69 6.00
C VAL A 77 12.09 1.71 6.23
N LEU A 78 12.29 2.67 7.14
CA LEU A 78 11.31 3.72 7.41
C LEU A 78 11.03 4.61 6.19
N MET A 79 12.07 4.93 5.41
CA MET A 79 11.92 5.71 4.18
C MET A 79 11.07 4.97 3.13
N VAL A 80 11.30 3.67 2.98
CA VAL A 80 10.48 2.83 2.08
C VAL A 80 9.03 2.77 2.58
N SER A 81 8.79 2.53 3.86
CA SER A 81 7.43 2.53 4.45
C SER A 81 6.71 3.87 4.25
N ALA A 82 7.40 4.98 4.52
CA ALA A 82 6.83 6.31 4.34
C ALA A 82 6.43 6.57 2.89
N SER A 83 7.26 6.15 1.93
CA SER A 83 6.94 6.25 0.50
C SER A 83 5.70 5.42 0.12
N GLU A 84 5.55 4.23 0.70
CA GLU A 84 4.41 3.35 0.45
C GLU A 84 3.11 3.92 1.02
N ILE A 85 3.16 4.49 2.24
CA ILE A 85 2.03 5.21 2.83
C ILE A 85 1.63 6.38 1.94
N ALA A 86 2.59 7.20 1.50
CA ALA A 86 2.31 8.37 0.69
C ALA A 86 1.60 8.00 -0.62
N VAL A 87 2.08 6.97 -1.31
CA VAL A 87 1.46 6.46 -2.54
C VAL A 87 0.08 5.86 -2.27
N SER A 88 -0.07 5.12 -1.17
CA SER A 88 -1.35 4.51 -0.77
C SER A 88 -2.40 5.57 -0.44
N LEU A 89 -2.02 6.63 0.28
CA LEU A 89 -2.89 7.77 0.60
C LEU A 89 -3.27 8.55 -0.66
N ALA A 90 -2.32 8.78 -1.58
CA ALA A 90 -2.61 9.42 -2.85
C ALA A 90 -3.62 8.59 -3.68
N GLY A 91 -3.40 7.28 -3.78
CA GLY A 91 -4.32 6.36 -4.46
C GLY A 91 -5.71 6.33 -3.82
N ALA A 92 -5.78 6.25 -2.48
CA ALA A 92 -7.03 6.31 -1.74
C ALA A 92 -7.76 7.65 -1.98
N GLY A 93 -7.04 8.77 -1.94
CA GLY A 93 -7.58 10.10 -2.22
C GLY A 93 -8.16 10.20 -3.64
N LEU A 94 -7.44 9.73 -4.65
CA LEU A 94 -7.93 9.67 -6.02
C LEU A 94 -9.18 8.80 -6.15
N GLY A 95 -9.21 7.64 -5.47
CA GLY A 95 -10.38 6.76 -5.42
C GLY A 95 -11.61 7.45 -4.81
N VAL A 96 -11.42 8.18 -3.71
CA VAL A 96 -12.49 8.97 -3.06
C VAL A 96 -13.00 10.06 -4.00
N VAL A 97 -12.12 10.82 -4.65
CA VAL A 97 -12.50 11.87 -5.60
C VAL A 97 -13.29 11.29 -6.77
N TRP A 98 -12.85 10.15 -7.31
CA TRP A 98 -13.52 9.47 -8.42
C TRP A 98 -14.92 8.97 -8.02
N LEU A 99 -15.04 8.30 -6.87
CA LEU A 99 -16.33 7.83 -6.36
C LEU A 99 -17.28 8.98 -6.05
N TRP A 100 -16.76 10.08 -5.50
CA TRP A 100 -17.56 11.26 -5.22
C TRP A 100 -18.08 11.93 -6.49
N GLY A 101 -17.25 11.98 -7.54
CA GLY A 101 -17.65 12.49 -8.86
C GLY A 101 -18.73 11.65 -9.55
N LEU A 102 -18.76 10.34 -9.31
CA LEU A 102 -19.74 9.42 -9.89
C LEU A 102 -20.98 9.19 -9.02
N SER A 103 -20.95 9.59 -7.75
CA SER A 103 -22.05 9.36 -6.83
C SER A 103 -23.29 10.14 -7.27
N PRO A 104 -24.43 9.46 -7.55
CA PRO A 104 -25.68 10.14 -7.88
C PRO A 104 -26.04 11.08 -6.73
N ARG A 105 -26.25 12.37 -7.04
CA ARG A 105 -26.63 13.35 -6.02
C ARG A 105 -27.96 12.89 -5.39
N PRO A 106 -28.01 12.70 -4.05
CA PRO A 106 -29.27 12.37 -3.39
C PRO A 106 -30.18 13.59 -3.46
N GLY A 107 -31.06 13.65 -4.45
CA GLY A 107 -31.90 14.82 -4.68
C GLY A 107 -32.77 14.72 -5.93
N GLY A 108 -33.85 13.95 -5.85
CA GLY A 108 -34.95 13.97 -6.80
C GLY A 108 -36.21 13.52 -6.09
N GLY A 109 -36.83 14.44 -5.34
CA GLY A 109 -37.95 14.15 -4.45
C GLY A 109 -39.00 13.26 -5.10
N ARG A 110 -39.15 12.05 -4.54
CA ARG A 110 -40.34 11.23 -4.74
C ARG A 110 -41.48 11.92 -4.00
N ARG A 111 -42.03 12.99 -4.61
CA ARG A 111 -43.38 13.48 -4.30
C ARG A 111 -44.30 12.33 -4.68
N GLU A 112 -44.53 11.44 -3.73
CA GLU A 112 -45.63 10.50 -3.79
C GLU A 112 -46.90 11.35 -3.95
N ARG A 113 -47.44 11.33 -5.18
CA ARG A 113 -48.74 11.90 -5.49
C ARG A 113 -49.70 11.21 -4.55
N GLY A 114 -50.28 11.99 -3.64
CA GLY A 114 -51.43 11.58 -2.86
C GLY A 114 -52.44 10.97 -3.82
N THR A 115 -52.64 9.67 -3.69
CA THR A 115 -53.82 8.98 -4.18
C THR A 115 -54.99 9.57 -3.41
N ALA A 116 -55.54 10.66 -3.93
CA ALA A 116 -56.89 11.08 -3.62
C ALA A 116 -57.80 9.94 -4.11
N GLN A 117 -58.10 9.04 -3.19
CA GLN A 117 -59.07 7.98 -3.37
C GLN A 117 -60.44 8.67 -3.35
N PRO A 118 -61.21 8.66 -4.47
CA PRO A 118 -62.57 9.20 -4.42
C PRO A 118 -63.41 8.30 -3.51
N LEU A 119 -64.03 8.92 -2.51
CA LEU A 119 -65.13 8.30 -1.75
C LEU A 119 -66.21 7.92 -2.76
N ALA A 120 -66.44 6.62 -2.92
CA ALA A 120 -67.61 6.11 -3.59
C ALA A 120 -68.78 6.20 -2.59
N ASP A 121 -69.84 6.88 -3.02
CA ASP A 121 -71.14 6.98 -2.35
C ASP A 121 -71.86 5.63 -2.26
#